data_AF-A0A3E1EKP5-F1
#
_entry.id   AF-A0A3E1EKP5-F1
#
_cell.length_a   1.000
_cell.length_b   1.000
_cell.length_c   1.000
_cell.angle_alpha   90.00
_cell.angle_beta   90.00
_cell.angle_gamma   90.00
#
_symmetry.space_group_name_H-M   'P 1'
#
loop_
_entity.id
_entity.type
_entity.pdbx_description
1 polymer ?
#
loop_
_entity_poly.entity_id
_entity_poly.type
_entity_poly.pdbx_seq_one_letter_code
_entity_poly.pdbx_strand_id
1 'polypeptide(L)'
;MKKALITGITGQDGSYLAELLLGKGYEVHGVIRRASTFNTSRIDHLYRDPHVNNVKLILHYGDLADSVQMVKLLYELQPDEVYNLGAQSHVRVSFDIPEYTGDVDGLGAQRILEAIREAGLVKKCRYYQASSSEMFGKVQQVPQTEVTPFWPRSPYGCAKLYAHWLTVNYRESYNLHASSGILFNHESPRRGETFVTRKITRA
;
A
#
# COMPACT_ATOMS: atom_id res chain seq x y z
N MET A 1 4.03 -22.72 -0.32
CA MET A 1 4.70 -21.43 -0.66
C MET A 1 3.76 -20.33 -0.21
N LYS A 2 4.24 -19.30 0.50
CA LYS A 2 3.36 -18.21 0.93
C LYS A 2 3.08 -17.25 -0.23
N LYS A 3 1.85 -16.77 -0.33
CA LYS A 3 1.42 -15.78 -1.32
C LYS A 3 1.27 -14.40 -0.69
N ALA A 4 1.94 -13.40 -1.25
CA ALA A 4 1.80 -12.01 -0.85
C ALA A 4 1.16 -11.19 -1.98
N LEU A 5 0.15 -10.38 -1.66
CA LEU A 5 -0.39 -9.37 -2.57
C LEU A 5 0.11 -7.98 -2.15
N ILE A 6 0.74 -7.25 -3.06
CA ILE A 6 1.24 -5.89 -2.84
C ILE A 6 0.47 -4.92 -3.73
N THR A 7 -0.30 -4.00 -3.15
CA THR A 7 -0.81 -2.84 -3.89
C THR A 7 0.27 -1.77 -3.94
N GLY A 8 0.33 -0.98 -5.02
CA GLY A 8 1.39 0.02 -5.17
C GLY A 8 2.79 -0.57 -5.36
N ILE A 9 2.88 -1.79 -5.91
CA ILE A 9 4.15 -2.51 -6.11
C ILE A 9 5.19 -1.73 -6.94
N THR A 10 4.74 -0.87 -7.85
CA THR A 10 5.59 -0.03 -8.71
C THR A 10 6.13 1.22 -8.02
N GLY A 11 5.71 1.46 -6.77
CA GLY A 11 6.23 2.53 -5.90
C GLY A 11 7.62 2.21 -5.34
N GLN A 12 8.15 3.15 -4.55
CA GLN A 12 9.43 2.95 -3.86
C GLN A 12 9.38 1.70 -2.98
N ASP A 13 8.47 1.69 -2.02
CA ASP A 13 8.47 0.68 -0.95
C ASP A 13 8.01 -0.68 -1.48
N GLY A 14 7.03 -0.67 -2.40
CA GLY A 14 6.57 -1.86 -3.10
C GLY A 14 7.69 -2.59 -3.84
N SER A 15 8.60 -1.86 -4.47
CA SER A 15 9.74 -2.47 -5.18
C SER A 15 10.73 -3.17 -4.23
N TYR A 16 11.07 -2.55 -3.10
CA TYR A 16 11.95 -3.14 -2.10
C TYR A 16 11.27 -4.29 -1.34
N LEU A 17 9.99 -4.16 -1.05
CA LEU A 17 9.22 -5.23 -0.40
C LEU A 17 9.11 -6.45 -1.31
N ALA A 18 8.89 -6.25 -2.62
CA ALA A 18 8.88 -7.35 -3.59
C ALA A 18 10.21 -8.10 -3.60
N GLU A 19 11.35 -7.39 -3.65
CA GLU A 19 12.69 -7.99 -3.53
C GLU A 19 12.83 -8.82 -2.25
N LEU A 20 12.45 -8.25 -1.11
CA LEU A 20 12.54 -8.91 0.19
C LEU A 20 11.72 -10.20 0.24
N LEU A 21 10.47 -10.15 -0.21
CA LEU A 21 9.55 -11.29 -0.15
C LEU A 21 9.95 -12.40 -1.14
N LEU A 22 10.37 -12.03 -2.36
CA LEU A 22 10.93 -12.98 -3.32
C LEU A 22 12.19 -13.66 -2.77
N GLY A 23 13.09 -12.90 -2.14
CA GLY A 23 14.28 -13.42 -1.46
C GLY A 23 13.95 -14.37 -0.31
N LYS A 24 12.79 -14.20 0.34
CA LYS A 24 12.25 -15.13 1.35
C LYS A 24 11.47 -16.31 0.77
N GLY A 25 11.43 -16.45 -0.56
CA GLY A 25 10.77 -17.55 -1.26
C GLY A 25 9.25 -17.44 -1.39
N TYR A 26 8.68 -16.25 -1.21
CA TYR A 26 7.25 -15.99 -1.45
C TYR A 26 6.92 -16.03 -2.95
N GLU A 27 5.67 -16.35 -3.25
CA GLU A 27 5.01 -15.97 -4.50
C GLU A 27 4.42 -14.57 -4.28
N VAL A 28 4.89 -13.60 -5.07
CA VAL A 28 4.53 -12.19 -4.95
C VAL A 28 3.61 -11.81 -6.10
N HIS A 29 2.43 -11.32 -5.74
CA HIS A 29 1.47 -10.73 -6.66
C HIS A 29 1.47 -9.22 -6.49
N GLY A 30 1.54 -8.49 -7.59
CA GLY A 30 1.55 -7.03 -7.60
C GLY A 30 0.35 -6.45 -8.33
N VAL A 31 -0.34 -5.48 -7.72
CA VAL A 31 -1.39 -4.70 -8.43
C VAL A 31 -0.73 -3.52 -9.12
N ILE A 32 -0.92 -3.44 -10.44
CA ILE A 32 -0.42 -2.36 -11.29
C ILE A 32 -1.58 -1.61 -11.95
N ARG A 33 -1.50 -0.28 -11.99
CA ARG A 33 -2.47 0.52 -12.76
C ARG A 33 -2.17 0.43 -14.24
N ARG A 34 -3.22 0.39 -15.08
CA ARG A 34 -3.05 0.57 -16.52
C ARG A 34 -2.49 1.97 -16.79
N ALA A 35 -1.43 2.05 -17.58
CA ALA A 35 -0.90 3.30 -18.10
C ALA A 35 -0.66 3.18 -19.60
N SER A 36 -0.71 4.30 -20.32
CA SER A 36 -0.36 4.37 -21.74
C SER A 36 1.15 4.27 -21.99
N THR A 37 1.95 4.33 -20.93
CA THR A 37 3.41 4.26 -20.92
C THR A 37 3.89 3.26 -19.89
N PHE A 38 5.14 2.79 -20.02
CA PHE A 38 5.76 1.87 -19.06
C PHE A 38 5.84 2.52 -17.67
N ASN A 39 5.25 1.85 -16.67
CA ASN A 39 5.17 2.33 -15.29
C ASN A 39 5.75 1.33 -14.27
N THR A 40 6.51 0.33 -14.73
CA THR A 40 7.06 -0.78 -13.94
C THR A 40 8.56 -0.69 -13.71
N SER A 41 9.22 0.41 -14.10
CA SER A 41 10.69 0.53 -14.11
C SER A 41 11.41 0.17 -12.81
N ARG A 42 10.76 0.33 -11.64
CA ARG A 42 11.33 -0.06 -10.34
C ARG A 42 11.34 -1.56 -10.06
N ILE A 43 10.64 -2.35 -10.87
CA ILE A 43 10.49 -3.80 -10.72
C ILE A 43 10.81 -4.57 -12.00
N ASP A 44 11.19 -3.89 -13.08
CA ASP A 44 11.53 -4.55 -14.36
C ASP A 44 12.67 -5.57 -14.20
N HIS A 45 13.64 -5.30 -13.31
CA HIS A 45 14.74 -6.22 -13.01
C HIS A 45 14.30 -7.49 -12.24
N LEU A 46 13.10 -7.49 -11.67
CA LEU A 46 12.50 -8.64 -11.01
C LEU A 46 11.62 -9.45 -11.95
N TYR A 47 11.17 -8.83 -13.04
CA TYR A 47 10.32 -9.48 -14.01
C TYR A 47 11.11 -10.55 -14.77
N ARG A 48 10.51 -11.72 -14.90
CA ARG A 48 11.03 -12.82 -15.70
C ARG A 48 9.96 -13.20 -16.72
N ASP A 49 10.40 -13.66 -17.88
CA ASP A 49 9.49 -14.14 -18.92
C ASP A 49 8.55 -15.22 -18.32
N PRO A 50 7.22 -15.09 -18.47
CA PRO A 50 6.24 -16.04 -17.95
C PRO A 50 6.45 -17.49 -18.40
N HIS A 51 7.13 -17.70 -19.53
CA HIS A 51 7.43 -19.02 -20.08
C HIS A 51 8.65 -19.69 -19.42
N VAL A 52 9.36 -18.97 -18.55
CA VAL A 52 10.45 -19.52 -17.74
C VAL A 52 9.85 -20.20 -16.50
N ASN A 53 10.30 -21.42 -16.20
CA ASN A 53 9.86 -22.14 -15.02
C ASN A 53 10.17 -21.35 -13.72
N ASN A 54 9.25 -21.41 -12.75
CA ASN A 54 9.41 -20.84 -11.40
C ASN A 54 9.38 -19.30 -11.33
N VAL A 55 8.58 -18.65 -12.19
CA VAL A 55 8.24 -17.21 -12.04
C VAL A 55 7.46 -17.03 -10.74
N LYS A 56 8.00 -16.20 -9.85
CA LYS A 56 7.40 -15.92 -8.53
C LYS A 56 6.85 -14.50 -8.40
N LEU A 57 7.01 -13.65 -9.41
CA LEU A 57 6.41 -12.32 -9.47
C LEU A 57 5.34 -12.30 -10.56
N ILE A 58 4.09 -12.06 -10.17
CA ILE A 58 2.93 -12.03 -11.07
C ILE A 58 2.24 -10.67 -10.93
N LEU A 59 2.05 -9.96 -12.04
CA LEU A 59 1.42 -8.64 -12.04
C LEU A 59 -0.01 -8.72 -12.54
N HIS A 60 -0.90 -8.05 -11.82
CA HIS A 60 -2.33 -7.97 -12.10
C HIS A 60 -2.71 -6.52 -12.35
N TYR A 61 -3.45 -6.26 -13.41
CA TYR A 61 -4.04 -4.94 -13.58
C TYR A 61 -5.07 -4.68 -12.49
N GLY A 62 -4.97 -3.53 -11.86
CA GLY A 62 -6.07 -3.02 -11.05
C GLY A 62 -5.89 -1.65 -10.44
N ASP A 63 -6.97 -1.17 -9.83
CA ASP A 63 -7.04 0.14 -9.17
C ASP A 63 -7.74 0.03 -7.81
N LEU A 64 -7.27 0.80 -6.84
CA LEU A 64 -7.85 0.85 -5.49
C LEU A 64 -9.24 1.49 -5.47
N ALA A 65 -9.63 2.20 -6.52
CA ALA A 65 -10.99 2.72 -6.67
C ALA A 65 -12.00 1.65 -7.14
N ASP A 66 -11.54 0.50 -7.67
CA ASP A 66 -12.40 -0.58 -8.18
C ASP A 66 -12.57 -1.71 -7.14
N SER A 67 -13.69 -1.69 -6.42
CA SER A 67 -13.99 -2.69 -5.40
C SER A 67 -14.22 -4.10 -5.99
N VAL A 68 -14.88 -4.20 -7.14
CA VAL A 68 -15.25 -5.49 -7.75
C VAL A 68 -13.99 -6.25 -8.13
N GLN A 69 -13.04 -5.55 -8.73
CA GLN A 69 -11.76 -6.15 -9.13
C GLN A 69 -10.94 -6.59 -7.91
N MET A 70 -10.90 -5.80 -6.83
CA MET A 70 -10.19 -6.19 -5.61
C MET A 70 -10.79 -7.45 -4.98
N VAL A 71 -12.11 -7.54 -4.88
CA VAL A 71 -12.81 -8.74 -4.38
C VAL A 71 -12.47 -9.95 -5.24
N LYS A 72 -12.59 -9.83 -6.57
CA LYS A 72 -12.25 -10.92 -7.51
C LYS A 72 -10.80 -11.39 -7.34
N LEU A 73 -9.86 -10.45 -7.27
CA LEU A 73 -8.45 -10.74 -7.15
C LEU A 73 -8.12 -11.49 -5.84
N LEU A 74 -8.67 -11.03 -4.71
CA LEU A 74 -8.46 -11.69 -3.43
C LEU A 74 -9.12 -13.08 -3.39
N TYR A 75 -10.31 -13.21 -3.97
CA TYR A 75 -11.00 -14.49 -4.10
C TYR A 75 -10.20 -15.51 -4.90
N GLU A 76 -9.62 -15.12 -6.05
CA GLU A 76 -8.82 -16.02 -6.89
C GLU A 76 -7.44 -16.34 -6.28
N LEU A 77 -6.75 -15.33 -5.76
CA LEU A 77 -5.37 -15.50 -5.29
C LEU A 77 -5.28 -16.20 -3.94
N GLN A 78 -6.28 -16.00 -3.07
CA GLN A 78 -6.29 -16.49 -1.69
C GLN A 78 -4.97 -16.18 -0.96
N PRO A 79 -4.53 -14.90 -0.89
CA PRO A 79 -3.21 -14.53 -0.34
C PRO A 79 -3.09 -14.85 1.16
N ASP A 80 -1.87 -15.11 1.61
CA ASP A 80 -1.55 -15.25 3.04
C ASP A 80 -1.26 -13.89 3.68
N GLU A 81 -0.72 -12.95 2.90
CA GLU A 81 -0.35 -11.61 3.34
C GLU A 81 -0.76 -10.56 2.28
N VAL A 82 -1.37 -9.47 2.70
CA VAL A 82 -1.74 -8.32 1.85
C VAL A 82 -1.05 -7.08 2.39
N TYR A 83 -0.30 -6.40 1.55
CA TYR A 83 0.40 -5.15 1.85
C TYR A 83 -0.22 -4.02 1.05
N ASN A 84 -1.01 -3.17 1.72
CA ASN A 84 -1.65 -2.03 1.10
C ASN A 84 -0.70 -0.82 1.07
N LEU A 85 0.12 -0.71 0.02
CA LEU A 85 1.07 0.39 -0.20
C LEU A 85 0.62 1.37 -1.29
N GLY A 86 -0.43 1.04 -2.06
CA GLY A 86 -1.00 1.92 -3.07
C GLY A 86 -1.61 3.17 -2.44
N ALA A 87 -1.29 4.34 -3.00
CA ALA A 87 -1.75 5.64 -2.54
C ALA A 87 -1.46 6.75 -3.57
N GLN A 88 -2.25 7.82 -3.52
CA GLN A 88 -1.84 9.16 -3.92
C GLN A 88 -0.96 9.73 -2.79
N SER A 89 0.32 9.39 -2.79
CA SER A 89 1.23 9.60 -1.65
C SER A 89 1.84 11.00 -1.51
N HIS A 90 1.50 11.96 -2.38
CA HIS A 90 2.12 13.28 -2.37
C HIS A 90 1.26 14.31 -1.62
N VAL A 91 1.75 14.77 -0.46
CA VAL A 91 1.03 15.70 0.43
C VAL A 91 0.57 16.96 -0.29
N ARG A 92 1.45 17.66 -1.03
CA ARG A 92 1.07 18.89 -1.76
C ARG A 92 -0.04 18.64 -2.79
N VAL A 93 0.06 17.56 -3.56
CA VAL A 93 -0.92 17.21 -4.61
C VAL A 93 -2.28 16.89 -4.00
N SER A 94 -2.32 16.38 -2.76
CA SER A 94 -3.59 16.09 -2.08
C SER A 94 -4.48 17.31 -1.88
N PHE A 95 -3.92 18.53 -1.85
CA PHE A 95 -4.72 19.76 -1.83
C PHE A 95 -5.32 20.12 -3.19
N ASP A 96 -4.69 19.69 -4.29
CA ASP A 96 -5.16 19.95 -5.65
C ASP A 96 -6.22 18.91 -6.06
N ILE A 97 -6.11 17.66 -5.59
CA ILE A 97 -7.04 16.55 -5.85
C ILE A 97 -7.50 15.84 -4.57
N PRO A 98 -8.19 16.55 -3.65
CA PRO A 98 -8.54 16.02 -2.33
C PRO A 98 -9.53 14.86 -2.39
N GLU A 99 -10.52 14.91 -3.28
CA GLU A 99 -11.53 13.85 -3.44
C GLU A 99 -10.88 12.53 -3.89
N TYR A 100 -10.07 12.58 -4.96
CA TYR A 100 -9.33 11.41 -5.42
C TYR A 100 -8.38 10.86 -4.35
N THR A 101 -7.74 11.75 -3.58
CA THR A 101 -6.88 11.31 -2.47
C THR A 101 -7.69 10.59 -1.39
N GLY A 102 -8.87 11.10 -1.02
CA GLY A 102 -9.76 10.42 -0.07
C GLY A 102 -10.26 9.08 -0.58
N ASP A 103 -10.62 9.00 -1.87
CA ASP A 103 -11.11 7.79 -2.51
C ASP A 103 -10.05 6.68 -2.56
N VAL A 104 -8.81 7.02 -2.91
CA VAL A 104 -7.72 6.04 -3.00
C VAL A 104 -7.12 5.71 -1.63
N ASP A 105 -6.72 6.72 -0.87
CA ASP A 105 -5.92 6.51 0.35
C ASP A 105 -6.80 6.13 1.56
N GLY A 106 -8.06 6.56 1.56
CA GLY A 106 -9.05 6.24 2.58
C GLY A 106 -9.94 5.07 2.15
N LEU A 107 -10.81 5.30 1.18
CA LEU A 107 -11.80 4.28 0.75
C LEU A 107 -11.15 3.07 0.07
N GLY A 108 -10.00 3.22 -0.59
CA GLY A 108 -9.23 2.09 -1.13
C GLY A 108 -8.81 1.09 -0.04
N ALA A 109 -8.44 1.56 1.14
CA ALA A 109 -8.16 0.68 2.29
C ALA A 109 -9.43 -0.05 2.77
N GLN A 110 -10.57 0.65 2.82
CA GLN A 110 -11.86 0.01 3.11
C GLN A 110 -12.18 -1.10 2.11
N ARG A 111 -12.02 -0.84 0.81
CA ARG A 111 -12.32 -1.82 -0.24
C ARG A 111 -11.49 -3.09 -0.09
N ILE A 112 -10.21 -3.00 0.27
CA ILE A 112 -9.38 -4.19 0.50
C ILE A 112 -9.80 -4.94 1.77
N LEU A 113 -10.06 -4.24 2.87
CA LEU A 113 -10.51 -4.84 4.12
C LEU A 113 -11.83 -5.58 3.94
N GLU A 114 -12.79 -4.98 3.24
CA GLU A 114 -14.04 -5.64 2.86
C GLU A 114 -13.80 -6.80 1.91
N ALA A 115 -12.93 -6.66 0.90
CA ALA A 115 -12.60 -7.75 -0.01
C ALA A 115 -12.01 -8.97 0.73
N ILE A 116 -11.19 -8.77 1.76
CA ILE A 116 -10.70 -9.85 2.63
C ILE A 116 -11.88 -10.53 3.34
N ARG A 117 -12.85 -9.75 3.84
CA ARG A 117 -14.01 -10.29 4.56
C ARG A 117 -14.93 -11.08 3.63
N GLU A 118 -15.30 -10.49 2.50
CA GLU A 118 -16.21 -11.09 1.50
C GLU A 118 -15.58 -12.31 0.81
N ALA A 119 -14.26 -12.35 0.64
CA ALA A 119 -13.55 -13.52 0.13
C ALA A 119 -13.38 -14.64 1.19
N GLY A 120 -13.88 -14.46 2.41
CA GLY A 120 -13.78 -15.44 3.50
C GLY A 120 -12.36 -15.60 4.08
N LEU A 121 -11.50 -14.60 3.89
CA LEU A 121 -10.07 -14.69 4.19
C LEU A 121 -9.68 -14.24 5.61
N VAL A 122 -10.63 -13.80 6.44
CA VAL A 122 -10.38 -13.18 7.76
C VAL A 122 -9.44 -14.01 8.65
N LYS A 123 -9.62 -15.35 8.66
CA LYS A 123 -8.82 -16.26 9.51
C LYS A 123 -7.47 -16.64 8.92
N LYS A 124 -7.23 -16.35 7.64
CA LYS A 124 -6.03 -16.78 6.89
C LYS A 124 -5.11 -15.60 6.58
N CYS A 125 -5.67 -14.54 6.03
CA CYS A 125 -4.91 -13.42 5.48
C CYS A 125 -4.47 -12.46 6.58
N ARG A 126 -3.18 -12.08 6.55
CA ARG A 126 -2.67 -10.96 7.34
C ARG A 126 -2.68 -9.70 6.50
N TYR A 127 -3.12 -8.58 7.07
CA TYR A 127 -3.21 -7.31 6.38
C TYR A 127 -2.24 -6.29 6.96
N TYR A 128 -1.52 -5.58 6.10
CA TYR A 128 -0.67 -4.45 6.46
C TYR A 128 -1.17 -3.18 5.78
N GLN A 129 -1.48 -2.16 6.58
CA GLN A 129 -1.79 -0.81 6.12
C GLN A 129 -0.53 0.06 6.19
N ALA A 130 -0.17 0.68 5.07
CA ALA A 130 0.76 1.80 5.05
C ALA A 130 0.08 3.05 5.63
N SER A 131 0.10 3.18 6.96
CA SER A 131 -0.16 4.45 7.66
C SER A 131 1.06 5.38 7.52
N SER A 132 1.07 6.53 8.18
CA SER A 132 2.14 7.52 8.01
C SER A 132 2.28 8.43 9.22
N SER A 133 3.49 8.93 9.48
CA SER A 133 3.74 10.01 10.44
C SER A 133 2.97 11.30 10.11
N GLU A 134 2.54 11.50 8.86
CA GLU A 134 1.69 12.64 8.45
C GLU A 134 0.35 12.70 9.20
N MET A 135 -0.10 11.59 9.79
CA MET A 135 -1.28 11.58 10.67
C MET A 135 -1.07 12.42 11.93
N PHE A 136 0.18 12.58 12.40
CA PHE A 136 0.47 13.42 13.56
C PHE A 136 0.41 14.92 13.23
N GLY A 137 0.65 15.32 11.97
CA GLY A 137 0.54 16.69 11.47
C GLY A 137 1.01 17.78 12.46
N LYS A 138 0.07 18.50 13.09
CA LYS A 138 0.39 19.41 14.20
C LYS A 138 0.70 18.57 15.44
N VAL A 139 1.96 18.18 15.58
CA VAL A 139 2.42 17.25 16.63
C VAL A 139 1.98 17.69 18.02
N GLN A 140 1.42 16.75 18.78
CA GLN A 140 0.95 16.99 20.16
C GLN A 140 1.99 16.60 21.21
N GLN A 141 2.97 15.76 20.84
CA GLN A 141 4.05 15.27 21.70
C GLN A 141 5.34 15.10 20.88
N VAL A 142 6.49 15.19 21.56
CA VAL A 142 7.83 14.99 20.96
C VAL A 142 8.68 14.14 21.90
N PRO A 143 9.24 13.00 21.46
CA PRO A 143 8.99 12.35 20.17
C PRO A 143 7.54 11.83 20.05
N GLN A 144 7.07 11.56 18.83
CA GLN A 144 5.77 10.91 18.64
C GLN A 144 5.90 9.39 18.81
N THR A 145 4.88 8.77 19.36
CA THR A 145 4.74 7.32 19.56
C THR A 145 3.35 6.86 19.13
N GLU A 146 3.06 5.56 19.27
CA GLU A 146 1.75 4.96 18.97
C GLU A 146 0.61 5.55 19.81
N VAL A 147 0.91 6.18 20.95
CA VAL A 147 -0.08 6.82 21.82
C VAL A 147 -0.18 8.33 21.64
N THR A 148 0.66 8.93 20.78
CA THR A 148 0.58 10.36 20.50
C THR A 148 -0.71 10.70 19.75
N PRO A 149 -1.49 11.70 20.18
CA PRO A 149 -2.72 12.06 19.47
C PRO A 149 -2.47 12.54 18.04
N PHE A 150 -3.33 12.11 17.12
CA PHE A 150 -3.30 12.52 15.71
C PHE A 150 -3.89 13.92 15.50
N TRP A 151 -3.26 14.71 14.62
CA TRP A 151 -3.75 16.03 14.21
C TRP A 151 -3.35 16.32 12.75
N PRO A 152 -3.99 15.65 11.76
CA PRO A 152 -3.59 15.75 10.36
C PRO A 152 -3.71 17.18 9.82
N ARG A 153 -2.84 17.53 8.87
CA ARG A 153 -2.75 18.89 8.30
C ARG A 153 -2.89 18.94 6.77
N SER A 154 -3.39 17.86 6.16
CA SER A 154 -3.60 17.75 4.72
C SER A 154 -4.72 16.75 4.40
N PRO A 155 -5.35 16.82 3.21
CA PRO A 155 -6.27 15.78 2.75
C PRO A 155 -5.65 14.38 2.76
N TYR A 156 -4.37 14.26 2.40
CA TYR A 156 -3.59 13.01 2.54
C TYR A 156 -3.55 12.51 4.00
N GLY A 157 -3.19 13.37 4.95
CA GLY A 157 -3.13 13.02 6.37
C GLY A 157 -4.49 12.59 6.91
N CYS A 158 -5.57 13.26 6.51
CA CYS A 158 -6.93 12.90 6.88
C CYS A 158 -7.34 11.52 6.31
N ALA A 159 -7.06 11.26 5.03
CA ALA A 159 -7.37 9.98 4.38
C ALA A 159 -6.58 8.82 5.00
N LYS A 160 -5.29 9.03 5.30
CA LYS A 160 -4.46 8.04 6.01
C LYS A 160 -4.94 7.77 7.43
N LEU A 161 -5.43 8.79 8.13
CA LEU A 161 -6.03 8.63 9.46
C LEU A 161 -7.31 7.79 9.41
N TYR A 162 -8.16 7.99 8.40
CA TYR A 162 -9.31 7.13 8.16
C TYR A 162 -8.91 5.68 7.93
N ALA A 163 -7.96 5.42 7.02
CA ALA A 163 -7.47 4.06 6.76
C ALA A 163 -6.83 3.40 7.99
N HIS A 164 -6.12 4.17 8.82
CA HIS A 164 -5.53 3.70 10.07
C HIS A 164 -6.60 3.21 11.05
N TRP A 165 -7.60 4.03 11.33
CA TRP A 165 -8.68 3.68 12.26
C TRP A 165 -9.57 2.56 11.73
N LEU A 166 -9.78 2.51 10.42
CA LEU A 166 -10.51 1.41 9.82
C LEU A 166 -9.76 0.08 9.98
N THR A 167 -8.43 0.10 9.79
CA THR A 167 -7.58 -1.09 10.02
C THR A 167 -7.67 -1.57 11.48
N VAL A 168 -7.66 -0.63 12.43
CA VAL A 168 -7.88 -0.92 13.87
C VAL A 168 -9.25 -1.55 14.09
N ASN A 169 -10.31 -0.93 13.55
CA ASN A 169 -11.68 -1.40 13.70
C ASN A 169 -11.90 -2.82 13.15
N TYR A 170 -11.30 -3.17 12.01
CA TYR A 170 -11.42 -4.51 11.45
C TYR A 170 -10.66 -5.56 12.25
N ARG A 171 -9.51 -5.19 12.82
CA ARG A 171 -8.78 -6.05 13.75
C ARG A 171 -9.65 -6.36 14.97
N GLU A 172 -10.29 -5.35 15.56
CA GLU A 172 -11.08 -5.49 16.78
C GLU A 172 -12.44 -6.15 16.54
N SER A 173 -13.13 -5.79 15.46
CA SER A 173 -14.51 -6.25 15.18
C SER A 173 -14.56 -7.66 14.59
N TYR A 174 -13.57 -8.03 13.77
CA TYR A 174 -13.59 -9.29 13.02
C TYR A 174 -12.46 -10.23 13.40
N ASN A 175 -11.60 -9.85 14.35
CA ASN A 175 -10.39 -10.58 14.72
C ASN A 175 -9.46 -10.83 13.52
N LEU A 176 -9.47 -9.91 12.54
CA LEU A 176 -8.57 -9.93 11.40
C LEU A 176 -7.15 -9.62 11.91
N HIS A 177 -6.15 -10.39 11.46
CA HIS A 177 -4.75 -10.04 11.74
C HIS A 177 -4.31 -8.85 10.86
N ALA A 178 -4.70 -7.64 11.27
CA ALA A 178 -4.42 -6.41 10.57
C ALA A 178 -3.46 -5.51 11.36
N SER A 179 -2.46 -4.93 10.70
CA SER A 179 -1.44 -4.07 11.32
C SER A 179 -1.34 -2.73 10.59
N SER A 180 -1.17 -1.65 11.35
CA SER A 180 -0.94 -0.31 10.81
C SER A 180 0.51 0.09 11.04
N GLY A 181 1.30 0.22 9.97
CA GLY A 181 2.67 0.74 10.08
C GLY A 181 2.67 2.25 10.11
N ILE A 182 2.94 2.86 11.28
CA ILE A 182 3.10 4.32 11.41
C ILE A 182 4.54 4.68 11.01
N LEU A 183 4.82 4.66 9.70
CA LEU A 183 6.16 4.91 9.19
C LEU A 183 6.40 6.42 9.06
N PHE A 184 7.57 6.84 9.55
CA PHE A 184 8.15 8.15 9.27
C PHE A 184 8.75 8.19 7.87
N ASN A 185 9.12 9.38 7.41
CA ASN A 185 9.76 9.58 6.11
C ASN A 185 10.96 8.64 5.92
N HIS A 186 10.95 7.92 4.80
CA HIS A 186 12.01 7.02 4.39
C HIS A 186 12.23 7.16 2.89
N GLU A 187 13.49 7.21 2.52
CA GLU A 187 13.95 7.76 1.25
C GLU A 187 14.96 6.80 0.62
N SER A 188 15.12 6.85 -0.70
CA SER A 188 16.05 5.98 -1.41
C SER A 188 16.36 6.52 -2.82
N PRO A 189 17.32 5.91 -3.54
CA PRO A 189 17.50 6.13 -4.98
C PRO A 189 16.29 5.76 -5.85
N ARG A 190 15.21 5.19 -5.28
CA ARG A 190 13.94 4.90 -5.98
C ARG A 190 12.82 5.90 -5.65
N ARG A 191 13.06 6.86 -4.75
CA ARG A 191 12.07 7.88 -4.35
C ARG A 191 11.53 8.65 -5.56
N GLY A 192 10.25 9.05 -5.52
CA GLY A 192 9.66 9.92 -6.54
C GLY A 192 10.39 11.25 -6.64
N GLU A 193 10.57 11.77 -7.85
CA GLU A 193 11.44 12.93 -8.14
C GLU A 193 10.92 14.24 -7.58
N THR A 194 9.61 14.33 -7.32
CA THR A 194 8.97 15.52 -6.77
C THR A 194 9.08 15.62 -5.25
N PHE A 195 9.54 14.56 -4.57
CA PHE A 195 9.83 14.61 -3.13
C PHE A 195 11.17 15.31 -2.89
N VAL A 196 11.25 16.08 -1.80
CA VAL A 196 12.34 17.03 -1.53
C VAL A 196 13.74 16.42 -1.60
N THR A 197 13.96 15.26 -0.97
CA THR A 197 15.26 14.59 -0.93
C THR A 197 15.72 14.19 -2.32
N ARG A 198 14.83 13.60 -3.13
CA ARG A 198 15.14 13.17 -4.49
C ARG A 198 15.32 14.34 -5.45
N LYS A 199 14.54 15.40 -5.25
CA LYS A 199 14.70 16.65 -6.00
C LYS A 199 16.10 17.22 -5.78
N ILE A 200 16.58 17.24 -4.53
CA ILE A 200 17.92 17.74 -4.18
C ILE A 200 19.01 16.85 -4.76
N THR A 201 18.92 15.52 -4.64
CA THR A 201 19.98 14.62 -5.10
C THR A 201 20.06 14.47 -6.62
N ARG A 202 19.16 15.09 -7.37
CA ARG A 202 19.16 15.15 -8.83
C ARG A 202 19.52 16.53 -9.40
N ALA A 203 19.61 17.55 -8.55
CA ALA A 203 19.95 18.91 -8.93
C ALA A 203 21.46 19.08 -9.19
#